data_AF-A0A1N7FQU7-F1
#
_entry.id   AF-A0A1N7FQU7-F1
#
_cell.length_a   1.000
_cell.length_b   1.000
_cell.length_c   1.000
_cell.angle_alpha   90.00
_cell.angle_beta   90.00
_cell.angle_gamma   90.00
#
_symmetry.space_group_name_H-M   'P 1'
#
loop_
_entity.id
_entity.type
_entity.pdbx_description
1 polymer ?
#
loop_
_entity_poly.entity_id
_entity_poly.type
_entity_poly.pdbx_seq_one_letter_code
_entity_poly.pdbx_strand_id
1 'polypeptide(L)'
;MLLAALLLVVAADAYFVVTTLADLFPFNNVREAKRSEKLTEVTVNAPVLALPALLLVWASAAGLPVLAYAAAAVELLALLGGLALWWLPYLAGVTVPWATAGTGETWAALHARTYAKTVIVLPRRGDRPRPNLEHMILHTLMLLATVCAFAAARAI
;
A
#
# COMPACT_ATOMS: atom_id res chain seq x y z
N MET A 1 -15.64 1.95 -16.30
CA MET A 1 -15.04 2.21 -14.98
C MET A 1 -14.64 0.94 -14.24
N LEU A 2 -15.48 -0.11 -14.21
CA LEU A 2 -15.15 -1.37 -13.54
C LEU A 2 -13.83 -2.01 -13.98
N LEU A 3 -13.61 -2.18 -15.30
CA LEU A 3 -12.36 -2.77 -15.81
C LEU A 3 -11.13 -1.96 -15.38
N ALA A 4 -11.21 -0.63 -15.44
CA ALA A 4 -10.12 0.23 -14.98
C ALA A 4 -9.86 0.07 -13.47
N ALA A 5 -10.92 0.01 -12.65
CA ALA A 5 -10.79 -0.25 -11.21
C ALA A 5 -10.10 -1.59 -10.94
N LEU A 6 -10.55 -2.67 -11.60
CA LEU A 6 -9.95 -4.01 -11.46
C LEU A 6 -8.48 -4.02 -11.87
N LEU A 7 -8.14 -3.43 -13.01
CA LEU A 7 -6.74 -3.36 -13.47
C LEU A 7 -5.86 -2.56 -12.51
N LEU A 8 -6.37 -1.47 -11.94
CA LEU A 8 -5.62 -0.65 -10.99
C LEU A 8 -5.41 -1.35 -9.64
N VAL A 9 -6.43 -2.02 -9.09
CA VAL A 9 -6.29 -2.81 -7.85
C VAL A 9 -5.27 -3.92 -8.07
N VAL A 10 -5.43 -4.73 -9.13
CA VAL A 10 -4.50 -5.84 -9.43
C VAL A 10 -3.09 -5.31 -9.70
N ALA A 11 -2.94 -4.16 -10.35
CA ALA A 11 -1.64 -3.54 -10.55
C ALA A 11 -1.01 -3.06 -9.24
N ALA A 12 -1.79 -2.47 -8.32
CA ALA A 12 -1.32 -2.08 -6.99
C ALA A 12 -0.87 -3.30 -6.17
N ASP A 13 -1.65 -4.40 -6.20
CA ASP A 13 -1.32 -5.65 -5.52
C ASP A 13 -0.05 -6.29 -6.07
N ALA A 14 0.02 -6.42 -7.40
CA ALA A 14 1.19 -6.97 -8.07
C ALA A 14 2.42 -6.11 -7.80
N TYR A 15 2.27 -4.79 -7.84
CA TYR A 15 3.34 -3.86 -7.48
C TYR A 15 3.80 -4.10 -6.04
N PHE A 16 2.89 -4.13 -5.05
CA PHE A 16 3.21 -4.40 -3.65
C PHE A 16 3.96 -5.72 -3.46
N VAL A 17 3.47 -6.81 -4.06
CA VAL A 17 4.10 -8.14 -3.94
C VAL A 17 5.50 -8.13 -4.57
N VAL A 18 5.65 -7.55 -5.77
CA VAL A 18 6.94 -7.46 -6.46
C VAL A 18 7.91 -6.62 -5.65
N THR A 19 7.53 -5.44 -5.18
CA THR A 19 8.45 -4.57 -4.45
C THR A 19 8.74 -5.05 -3.02
N THR A 20 7.94 -5.97 -2.47
CA THR A 20 8.24 -6.63 -1.18
C THR A 20 9.18 -7.83 -1.33
N LEU A 21 9.10 -8.57 -2.45
CA LEU A 21 9.82 -9.84 -2.62
C LEU A 21 11.05 -9.74 -3.52
N ALA A 22 10.99 -8.93 -4.58
CA ALA A 22 12.06 -8.80 -5.56
C ALA A 22 13.03 -7.69 -5.18
N ASP A 23 14.32 -7.98 -5.35
CA ASP A 23 15.37 -7.01 -5.14
C ASP A 23 15.50 -6.07 -6.33
N LEU A 24 15.07 -4.82 -6.15
CA LEU A 24 15.03 -3.76 -7.15
C LEU A 24 15.91 -2.58 -6.75
N PHE A 25 16.95 -2.80 -5.94
CA PHE A 25 17.83 -1.72 -5.48
C PHE A 25 18.36 -0.86 -6.65
N PRO A 26 18.33 0.49 -6.55
CA PRO A 26 18.03 1.30 -5.37
C PRO A 26 16.55 1.68 -5.18
N PHE A 27 15.64 1.13 -5.98
CA PHE A 27 14.23 1.49 -5.93
C PHE A 27 13.56 1.06 -4.61
N ASN A 28 13.80 -0.18 -4.20
CA ASN A 28 13.53 -0.71 -2.86
C ASN A 28 14.84 -1.15 -2.21
N ASN A 29 14.78 -1.70 -0.98
CA ASN A 29 15.94 -2.30 -0.34
C ASN A 29 15.56 -3.52 0.49
N VAL A 30 14.84 -4.45 -0.16
CA VAL A 30 14.44 -5.73 0.43
C VAL A 30 15.63 -6.61 0.81
N ARG A 31 16.84 -6.28 0.35
CA ARG A 31 18.10 -6.96 0.73
C ARG A 31 18.32 -6.95 2.24
N GLU A 32 17.96 -5.85 2.90
CA GLU A 32 18.14 -5.65 4.34
C GLU A 32 16.98 -6.23 5.17
N ALA A 33 15.86 -6.60 4.52
CA ALA A 33 14.74 -7.25 5.18
C ALA A 33 14.98 -8.75 5.33
N LYS A 34 14.67 -9.28 6.52
CA LYS A 34 14.73 -10.73 6.79
C LYS A 34 13.67 -11.43 5.96
N ARG A 35 13.94 -12.68 5.56
CA ARG A 35 12.96 -13.49 4.81
C ARG A 35 11.62 -13.61 5.55
N SER A 36 11.64 -13.74 6.88
CA SER A 36 10.43 -13.80 7.71
C SER A 36 9.63 -12.49 7.73
N GLU A 37 10.31 -11.33 7.65
CA GLU A 37 9.67 -10.01 7.57
C GLU A 37 8.91 -9.91 6.24
N LYS A 38 9.56 -10.22 5.12
CA LYS A 38 8.94 -10.20 3.78
C LYS A 38 7.73 -11.14 3.66
N LEU A 39 7.88 -12.36 4.17
CA LEU A 39 6.80 -13.35 4.11
C LEU A 39 5.62 -12.91 4.98
N THR A 40 5.88 -12.44 6.20
CA THR A 40 4.81 -11.90 7.07
C THR A 40 4.11 -10.73 6.39
N GLU A 41 4.86 -9.80 5.80
CA GLU A 41 4.31 -8.64 5.12
C GLU A 41 3.39 -9.02 3.96
N VAL A 42 3.82 -9.94 3.09
CA VAL A 42 2.97 -10.41 1.98
C VAL A 42 1.79 -11.23 2.49
N THR A 43 2.00 -12.20 3.39
CA THR A 43 0.94 -13.11 3.84
C THR A 43 -0.15 -12.38 4.64
N VAL A 44 0.19 -11.31 5.35
CA VAL A 44 -0.78 -10.50 6.10
C VAL A 44 -1.49 -9.49 5.21
N ASN A 45 -0.75 -8.75 4.37
CA ASN A 45 -1.34 -7.62 3.63
C ASN A 45 -1.96 -8.04 2.29
N ALA A 46 -1.34 -8.96 1.53
CA ALA A 46 -1.83 -9.30 0.19
C ALA A 46 -3.28 -9.82 0.17
N PRO A 47 -3.77 -10.62 1.15
CA PRO A 47 -5.18 -11.01 1.19
C PRO A 47 -6.14 -9.83 1.37
N VAL A 48 -5.75 -8.82 2.16
CA VAL A 48 -6.56 -7.61 2.39
C VAL A 48 -6.57 -6.74 1.14
N LEU A 49 -5.41 -6.60 0.48
CA LEU A 49 -5.25 -5.81 -0.75
C LEU A 49 -5.95 -6.46 -1.96
N ALA A 50 -6.00 -7.80 -2.03
CA ALA A 50 -6.70 -8.53 -3.09
C ALA A 50 -8.24 -8.55 -2.91
N LEU A 51 -8.75 -8.30 -1.70
CA LEU A 51 -10.18 -8.37 -1.40
C LEU A 51 -11.02 -7.38 -2.23
N PRO A 52 -10.63 -6.11 -2.43
CA PRO A 52 -11.29 -5.19 -3.37
C PRO A 52 -11.50 -5.76 -4.77
N ALA A 53 -10.51 -6.45 -5.36
CA ALA A 53 -10.66 -7.04 -6.68
C ALA A 53 -11.73 -8.14 -6.70
N LEU A 54 -11.71 -9.03 -5.70
CA LEU A 54 -12.72 -10.09 -5.56
C LEU A 54 -14.13 -9.52 -5.38
N LEU A 55 -14.28 -8.51 -4.54
CA LEU A 55 -15.55 -7.84 -4.30
C LEU A 55 -16.08 -7.14 -5.56
N LEU A 56 -15.22 -6.50 -6.35
CA LEU A 56 -15.60 -5.87 -7.62
C LEU A 56 -16.07 -6.91 -8.66
N VAL A 57 -15.39 -8.05 -8.76
CA VAL A 57 -15.80 -9.16 -9.66
C VAL A 57 -17.17 -9.70 -9.25
N TRP A 58 -17.38 -9.97 -7.97
CA TRP A 58 -18.67 -10.45 -7.47
C TRP A 58 -19.78 -9.42 -7.58
N ALA A 59 -19.50 -8.15 -7.29
CA ALA A 59 -20.45 -7.06 -7.49
C ALA A 59 -20.96 -7.02 -8.93
N SER A 60 -20.06 -7.12 -9.89
CA SER A 60 -20.40 -7.12 -11.32
C SER A 60 -21.16 -8.37 -11.74
N ALA A 61 -20.76 -9.55 -11.29
CA ALA A 61 -21.39 -10.81 -11.68
C ALA A 61 -22.81 -10.94 -11.09
N ALA A 62 -23.02 -10.43 -9.88
CA ALA A 62 -24.31 -10.51 -9.17
C ALA A 62 -25.22 -9.29 -9.37
N GLY A 63 -24.72 -8.20 -10.00
CA GLY A 63 -25.46 -6.94 -10.10
C GLY A 63 -25.72 -6.27 -8.75
N LEU A 64 -24.77 -6.41 -7.81
CA LEU A 64 -24.91 -5.94 -6.43
C LEU A 64 -23.97 -4.74 -6.15
N PRO A 65 -24.44 -3.49 -6.32
CA PRO A 65 -23.60 -2.30 -6.14
C PRO A 65 -23.03 -2.16 -4.72
N VAL A 66 -23.71 -2.70 -3.71
CA VAL A 66 -23.24 -2.71 -2.32
C VAL A 66 -21.86 -3.38 -2.16
N LEU A 67 -21.59 -4.44 -2.93
CA LEU A 67 -20.31 -5.13 -2.91
C LEU A 67 -19.20 -4.27 -3.54
N ALA A 68 -19.52 -3.49 -4.57
CA ALA A 68 -18.57 -2.57 -5.17
C ALA A 68 -18.24 -1.37 -4.25
N TYR A 69 -19.23 -0.87 -3.50
CA TYR A 69 -18.96 0.12 -2.45
C TYR A 69 -18.12 -0.46 -1.31
N ALA A 70 -18.36 -1.71 -0.91
CA ALA A 70 -17.52 -2.40 0.06
C ALA A 70 -16.08 -2.54 -0.45
N ALA A 71 -15.88 -2.91 -1.72
CA ALA A 71 -14.57 -2.96 -2.34
C ALA A 71 -13.84 -1.60 -2.27
N ALA A 72 -14.52 -0.53 -2.68
CA ALA A 72 -13.96 0.82 -2.64
C ALA A 72 -13.62 1.28 -1.22
N ALA A 73 -14.44 0.91 -0.22
CA ALA A 73 -14.18 1.23 1.18
C ALA A 73 -12.96 0.47 1.73
N VAL A 74 -12.79 -0.81 1.41
CA VAL A 74 -11.61 -1.60 1.80
C VAL A 74 -10.34 -1.02 1.19
N GLU A 75 -10.36 -0.72 -0.12
CA GLU A 75 -9.24 -0.09 -0.83
C GLU A 75 -8.87 1.27 -0.20
N LEU A 76 -9.88 2.11 0.10
CA LEU A 76 -9.68 3.39 0.76
C LEU A 76 -9.06 3.23 2.15
N LEU A 77 -9.50 2.27 2.95
CA LEU A 77 -8.93 2.01 4.28
C LEU A 77 -7.46 1.58 4.19
N ALA A 78 -7.12 0.72 3.22
CA ALA A 78 -5.74 0.31 2.99
C ALA A 78 -4.87 1.51 2.55
N LEU A 79 -5.36 2.34 1.63
CA LEU A 79 -4.69 3.58 1.21
C LEU A 79 -4.46 4.52 2.39
N LEU A 80 -5.48 4.78 3.21
CA LEU A 80 -5.36 5.65 4.38
C LEU A 80 -4.38 5.09 5.41
N GLY A 81 -4.35 3.77 5.61
CA GLY A 81 -3.37 3.11 6.47
C GLY A 81 -1.94 3.29 5.99
N GLY A 82 -1.69 3.11 4.68
CA GLY A 82 -0.39 3.38 4.06
C GLY A 82 0.00 4.85 4.12
N LEU A 83 -0.93 5.75 3.81
CA LEU A 83 -0.69 7.18 3.91
C LEU A 83 -0.35 7.59 5.35
N ALA A 84 -1.08 7.09 6.34
CA ALA A 84 -0.81 7.36 7.74
C ALA A 84 0.58 6.85 8.17
N LEU A 85 0.93 5.62 7.78
CA LEU A 85 2.24 5.01 8.05
C LEU A 85 3.41 5.86 7.53
N TRP A 86 3.29 6.37 6.31
CA TRP A 86 4.40 7.02 5.61
C TRP A 86 4.43 8.53 5.77
N TRP A 87 3.27 9.19 5.78
CA TRP A 87 3.18 10.64 5.76
C TRP A 87 3.04 11.27 7.14
N LEU A 88 2.46 10.60 8.14
CA LEU A 88 2.42 11.15 9.51
C LEU A 88 3.82 11.34 10.11
N PRO A 89 4.77 10.38 9.98
CA PRO A 89 6.13 10.58 10.47
C PRO A 89 6.83 11.76 9.77
N TYR A 90 6.60 11.91 8.46
CA TYR A 90 7.23 12.97 7.67
C TYR A 90 6.64 14.37 7.97
N LEU A 91 5.31 14.49 7.99
CA LEU A 91 4.61 15.77 8.12
C LEU A 91 4.50 16.22 9.57
N ALA A 92 4.21 15.29 10.49
CA ALA A 92 3.89 15.58 11.89
C ALA A 92 4.90 14.99 12.89
N GLY A 93 5.80 14.10 12.47
CA GLY A 93 6.68 13.38 13.40
C GLY A 93 5.96 12.31 14.24
N VAL A 94 4.73 11.94 13.85
CA VAL A 94 3.89 10.97 14.56
C VAL A 94 3.98 9.61 13.87
N THR A 95 4.26 8.56 14.63
CA THR A 95 4.31 7.17 14.14
C THR A 95 3.05 6.43 14.52
N VAL A 96 2.54 5.58 13.63
CA VAL A 96 1.36 4.74 13.89
C VAL A 96 1.75 3.43 14.59
N PRO A 97 0.90 2.87 15.48
CA PRO A 97 1.24 1.65 16.23
C PRO A 97 1.52 0.42 15.37
N TRP A 98 0.89 0.32 14.20
CA TRP A 98 1.07 -0.79 13.27
C TRP A 98 2.32 -0.67 12.39
N ALA A 99 3.07 0.44 12.48
CA ALA A 99 4.23 0.71 11.61
C ALA A 99 5.35 -0.33 11.70
N THR A 100 5.47 -0.97 12.85
CA THR A 100 6.52 -1.94 13.14
C THR A 100 5.97 -3.25 13.71
N ALA A 101 4.67 -3.50 13.51
CA ALA A 101 4.00 -4.69 13.99
C ALA A 101 4.78 -5.96 13.57
N GLY A 102 5.18 -6.78 14.54
CA GLY A 102 5.92 -8.02 14.30
C GLY A 102 7.43 -7.88 14.10
N THR A 103 8.01 -6.68 14.14
CA THR A 103 9.47 -6.48 13.92
C THR A 103 10.27 -6.31 15.22
N GLY A 104 9.64 -5.81 16.29
CA GLY A 104 10.32 -5.46 17.55
C GLY A 104 11.21 -4.20 17.46
N GLU A 105 11.17 -3.48 16.33
CA GLU A 105 11.94 -2.25 16.10
C GLU A 105 11.06 -1.00 16.23
N THR A 106 11.69 0.16 16.42
CA THR A 106 11.01 1.44 16.26
C THR A 106 10.89 1.78 14.77
N TRP A 107 9.89 2.56 14.38
CA TRP A 107 9.73 2.96 12.97
C TRP A 107 10.97 3.68 12.43
N ALA A 108 11.64 4.49 13.25
CA ALA A 108 12.87 5.17 12.86
C ALA A 108 14.01 4.19 12.58
N ALA A 109 14.18 3.13 13.40
CA ALA A 109 15.21 2.12 13.20
C ALA A 109 14.93 1.26 11.95
N LEU A 110 13.68 0.80 11.81
CA LEU A 110 13.24 0.06 10.62
C LEU A 110 13.46 0.92 9.37
N HIS A 111 13.00 2.17 9.38
CA HIS A 111 13.17 3.07 8.24
C HIS A 111 14.64 3.32 7.88
N ALA A 112 15.50 3.57 8.86
CA ALA A 112 16.93 3.76 8.64
C ALA A 112 17.59 2.53 7.98
N ARG A 113 17.17 1.31 8.37
CA ARG A 113 17.68 0.05 7.82
C ARG A 113 17.16 -0.21 6.40
N THR A 114 15.84 -0.17 6.21
CA THR A 114 15.18 -0.69 5.00
C THR A 114 14.83 0.39 3.98
N TYR A 115 14.59 1.63 4.37
CA TYR A 115 13.99 2.63 3.46
C TYR A 115 14.89 3.85 3.20
N ALA A 116 15.73 4.25 4.15
CA ALA A 116 16.58 5.44 4.03
C ALA A 116 17.64 5.36 2.91
N LYS A 117 17.96 4.14 2.44
CA LYS A 117 18.94 3.86 1.37
C LYS A 117 18.30 3.75 -0.02
N THR A 118 17.01 4.02 -0.16
CA THR A 118 16.26 3.89 -1.42
C THR A 118 16.11 5.23 -2.14
N VAL A 119 15.50 5.24 -3.32
CA VAL A 119 15.19 6.49 -4.06
C VAL A 119 14.19 7.32 -3.25
N ILE A 120 14.63 8.47 -2.74
CA ILE A 120 13.81 9.43 -2.00
C ILE A 120 13.83 10.76 -2.74
N VAL A 121 12.66 11.21 -3.18
CA VAL A 121 12.49 12.47 -3.93
C VAL A 121 12.05 13.64 -3.05
N LEU A 122 11.60 13.36 -1.83
CA LEU A 122 11.12 14.38 -0.89
C LEU A 122 12.28 15.08 -0.17
N PRO A 123 12.18 16.41 0.05
CA PRO A 123 13.19 17.16 0.78
C PRO A 123 13.30 16.69 2.23
N ARG A 124 14.47 16.89 2.84
CA ARG A 124 14.69 16.57 4.25
C ARG A 124 13.94 17.56 5.14
N ARG A 125 13.33 17.05 6.22
CA ARG A 125 12.68 17.84 7.28
C ARG A 125 13.22 17.38 8.64
N GLY A 126 14.35 17.93 9.06
CA GLY A 126 15.08 17.44 10.24
C GLY A 126 15.46 15.97 10.09
N ASP A 127 15.20 15.16 11.13
CA ASP A 127 15.46 13.71 11.14
C ASP A 127 14.21 12.86 10.89
N ARG A 128 13.14 13.47 10.35
CA ARG A 128 11.89 12.78 10.11
C ARG A 128 12.02 11.73 9.00
N PRO A 129 11.53 10.48 9.21
CA PRO A 129 11.45 9.47 8.16
C PRO A 129 10.72 10.00 6.93
N ARG A 130 11.24 9.69 5.74
CA ARG A 130 10.70 10.16 4.46
C ARG A 130 10.09 8.99 3.68
N PRO A 131 8.89 9.16 3.08
CA PRO A 131 8.42 8.27 2.04
C PRO A 131 9.48 8.11 0.94
N ASN A 132 9.75 6.87 0.55
CA ASN A 132 10.51 6.60 -0.65
C ASN A 132 9.60 6.62 -1.88
N LEU A 133 10.20 6.70 -3.07
CA LEU A 133 9.48 6.77 -4.34
C LEU A 133 8.60 5.53 -4.56
N GLU A 134 9.07 4.36 -4.13
CA GLU A 134 8.35 3.10 -4.20
C GLU A 134 6.95 3.21 -3.57
N HIS A 135 6.86 3.68 -2.32
CA HIS A 135 5.59 3.82 -1.62
C HIS A 135 4.76 4.98 -2.16
N MET A 136 5.39 6.04 -2.67
CA MET A 136 4.65 7.12 -3.34
C MET A 136 3.91 6.63 -4.59
N ILE A 137 4.54 5.74 -5.38
CA ILE A 137 3.90 5.11 -6.55
C ILE A 137 2.77 4.19 -6.10
N LEU A 138 2.99 3.34 -5.09
CA LEU A 138 1.94 2.45 -4.55
C LEU A 138 0.71 3.25 -4.09
N HIS A 139 0.89 4.30 -3.28
CA HIS A 139 -0.23 5.15 -2.84
C HIS A 139 -0.94 5.83 -4.01
N THR A 140 -0.21 6.18 -5.07
CA THR A 140 -0.82 6.77 -6.28
C THR A 140 -1.70 5.75 -7.00
N LEU A 141 -1.23 4.52 -7.17
CA LEU A 141 -2.01 3.43 -7.76
C LEU A 141 -3.27 3.15 -6.94
N MET A 142 -3.15 3.02 -5.62
CA MET A 142 -4.26 2.77 -4.71
C MET A 142 -5.28 3.92 -4.68
N LEU A 143 -4.82 5.17 -4.78
CA LEU A 143 -5.71 6.33 -4.90
C LEU A 143 -6.54 6.27 -6.19
N LEU A 144 -5.88 6.00 -7.33
CA LEU A 144 -6.57 5.85 -8.60
C LEU A 144 -7.55 4.66 -8.57
N ALA A 145 -7.13 3.53 -8.00
CA ALA A 145 -7.97 2.35 -7.80
C ALA A 145 -9.21 2.68 -6.97
N THR A 146 -9.04 3.38 -5.85
CA THR A 146 -10.13 3.82 -4.97
C THR A 146 -11.15 4.70 -5.72
N VAL A 147 -10.66 5.72 -6.44
CA VAL A 147 -11.52 6.63 -7.23
C VAL A 147 -12.28 5.86 -8.31
N CYS A 148 -11.58 4.99 -9.05
CA CYS A 148 -12.22 4.17 -10.08
C CYS A 148 -13.22 3.17 -9.50
N ALA A 149 -12.96 2.59 -8.33
CA ALA A 149 -13.86 1.66 -7.65
C ALA A 149 -15.17 2.35 -7.22
N PHE A 150 -15.09 3.53 -6.60
CA PHE A 150 -16.29 4.32 -6.29
C PHE A 150 -17.07 4.74 -7.55
N ALA A 151 -16.37 5.10 -8.62
CA ALA A 151 -17.01 5.43 -9.89
C ALA A 151 -17.67 4.19 -10.55
N ALA A 152 -17.05 3.01 -10.43
CA ALA A 152 -17.61 1.76 -10.91
C ALA A 152 -18.84 1.33 -10.12
N ALA A 153 -18.83 1.49 -8.78
CA ALA A 153 -19.95 1.15 -7.91
C ALA A 153 -21.24 1.93 -8.23
N ARG A 154 -21.13 3.14 -8.79
CA ARG A 154 -22.28 3.94 -9.25
C ARG A 154 -22.90 3.44 -10.56
N ALA A 155 -22.20 2.58 -11.28
CA ALA A 155 -22.57 2.12 -12.62
C ALA A 155 -22.95 0.63 -12.67
N ILE A 156 -22.89 -0.06 -11.52
CA ILE A 156 -23.43 -1.42 -11.30
C ILE A 156 -24.84 -1.26 -10.75
#